data_AF-A0A377WSM7-F1
#
_entry.id   AF-A0A377WSM7-F1
#
_cell.length_a   1.000
_cell.length_b   1.000
_cell.length_c   1.000
_cell.angle_alpha   90.00
_cell.angle_beta   90.00
_cell.angle_gamma   90.00
#
_symmetry.space_group_name_H-M   'P 1'
#
loop_
_entity.id
_entity.type
_entity.pdbx_description
1 polymer ?
#
loop_
_entity_poly.entity_id
_entity_poly.type
_entity_poly.pdbx_seq_one_letter_code
_entity_poly.pdbx_strand_id
1 'polypeptide(L)'
;MKRYIAKYTINPALTHGIAHEVGSIEVGKLADLVVWSPAFFGVKPATVIKGGMIAIAPMGDINASIPTPQPVHYRPMFGALGSARHHCRLTFLSQAAAANGVAERLNLRSAIAVVKGCRTVQKADMVHNSLQPNITVDAQTYEVRVDGELITSEPADVLPMAQRYFLF
;
A
#
# COMPACT_ATOMS: atom_id res chain seq x y z
N MET A 1 13.71 8.67 -4.69
CA MET A 1 12.94 7.97 -3.64
C MET A 1 11.53 8.52 -3.43
N LYS A 2 11.34 9.79 -3.00
CA LYS A 2 10.01 10.37 -2.69
C LYS A 2 8.97 10.24 -3.82
N ARG A 3 9.37 10.46 -5.08
CA ARG A 3 8.52 10.25 -6.26
C ARG A 3 7.93 8.84 -6.36
N TYR A 4 8.71 7.81 -6.05
CA TYR A 4 8.32 6.41 -6.24
C TYR A 4 7.48 5.88 -5.07
N ILE A 5 7.84 6.22 -3.83
CA ILE A 5 7.03 5.79 -2.66
C ILE A 5 5.60 6.34 -2.74
N ALA A 6 5.44 7.58 -3.22
CA ALA A 6 4.12 8.19 -3.40
C ALA A 6 3.21 7.40 -4.36
N LYS A 7 3.78 6.62 -5.31
CA LYS A 7 3.01 5.87 -6.32
C LYS A 7 2.19 4.73 -5.73
N TYR A 8 2.61 4.14 -4.61
CA TYR A 8 1.93 3.01 -3.96
C TYR A 8 1.44 3.34 -2.54
N THR A 9 1.63 4.58 -2.07
CA THR A 9 1.13 5.03 -0.76
C THR A 9 0.07 6.13 -0.92
N ILE A 10 0.48 7.38 -1.06
CA ILE A 10 -0.43 8.53 -0.95
C ILE A 10 -1.24 8.77 -2.23
N ASN A 11 -0.68 8.56 -3.42
CA ASN A 11 -1.40 8.85 -4.67
C ASN A 11 -2.61 7.92 -4.87
N PRO A 12 -2.51 6.59 -4.67
CA PRO A 12 -3.70 5.73 -4.67
C PRO A 12 -4.73 6.15 -3.61
N ALA A 13 -4.27 6.55 -2.42
CA ALA A 13 -5.16 6.98 -1.35
C ALA A 13 -5.93 8.27 -1.72
N LEU A 14 -5.27 9.22 -2.40
CA LEU A 14 -5.91 10.43 -2.94
C LEU A 14 -6.91 10.08 -4.03
N THR A 15 -6.52 9.24 -5.00
CA THR A 15 -7.37 8.81 -6.12
C THR A 15 -8.68 8.18 -5.63
N HIS A 16 -8.61 7.34 -4.58
CA HIS A 16 -9.78 6.65 -4.05
C HIS A 16 -10.50 7.40 -2.91
N GLY A 17 -10.07 8.62 -2.58
CA GLY A 17 -10.73 9.44 -1.56
C GLY A 17 -10.59 8.90 -0.13
N ILE A 18 -9.49 8.22 0.16
CA ILE A 18 -9.18 7.60 1.46
C ILE A 18 -7.91 8.19 2.11
N ALA A 19 -7.29 9.20 1.48
CA ALA A 19 -6.07 9.86 1.97
C ALA A 19 -6.22 10.54 3.35
N HIS A 20 -7.45 10.75 3.82
CA HIS A 20 -7.73 11.24 5.16
C HIS A 20 -7.56 10.16 6.25
N GLU A 21 -7.58 8.88 5.88
CA GLU A 21 -7.38 7.75 6.79
C GLU A 21 -6.01 7.09 6.63
N VAL A 22 -5.51 6.94 5.39
CA VAL A 22 -4.34 6.12 5.08
C VAL A 22 -3.45 6.76 4.00
N GLY A 23 -2.33 6.11 3.68
CA GLY A 23 -1.47 6.44 2.53
C GLY A 23 -0.20 7.21 2.86
N SER A 24 0.02 7.61 4.11
CA SER A 24 1.24 8.28 4.56
C SER A 24 1.36 8.26 6.08
N ILE A 25 2.56 8.58 6.57
CA ILE A 25 2.85 8.74 8.00
C ILE A 25 2.60 10.22 8.36
N GLU A 26 1.36 10.52 8.74
CA GLU A 26 0.91 11.86 9.13
C GLU A 26 0.03 11.76 10.38
N VAL A 27 0.06 12.79 11.24
CA VAL A 27 -0.75 12.83 12.46
C VAL A 27 -2.25 12.77 12.10
N GLY A 28 -3.00 11.97 12.85
CA GLY A 28 -4.44 11.80 12.66
C GLY A 28 -4.84 10.68 11.69
N LYS A 29 -3.90 10.08 10.96
CA LYS A 29 -4.16 8.91 10.11
C LYS A 29 -4.10 7.60 10.88
N LEU A 30 -4.74 6.56 10.35
CA LEU A 30 -4.66 5.20 10.88
C LEU A 30 -3.19 4.74 10.91
N ALA A 31 -2.77 4.13 12.02
CA ALA A 31 -1.41 3.63 12.22
C ALA A 31 -1.15 2.33 11.43
N ASP A 32 -1.14 2.46 10.10
CA ASP A 32 -0.78 1.43 9.14
C ASP A 32 0.66 1.65 8.70
N LEU A 33 1.58 0.88 9.31
CA LEU A 33 3.01 1.09 9.19
C LEU A 33 3.70 -0.21 8.78
N VAL A 34 4.79 -0.07 8.02
CA VAL A 34 5.65 -1.19 7.66
C VAL A 34 7.08 -0.88 8.06
N VAL A 35 7.64 -1.74 8.91
CA VAL A 35 9.03 -1.65 9.36
C VAL A 35 9.89 -2.54 8.48
N TRP A 36 11.01 -1.99 8.03
CA TRP A 36 11.95 -2.68 7.14
C TRP A 36 13.34 -2.69 7.76
N SER A 37 14.01 -3.84 7.68
CA SER A 37 15.47 -3.86 7.73
C SER A 37 15.99 -3.33 6.38
N PRO A 38 16.99 -2.41 6.35
CA PRO A 38 17.48 -1.83 5.10
C PRO A 38 17.87 -2.86 4.03
N ALA A 39 18.45 -3.99 4.44
CA ALA A 39 18.87 -5.06 3.52
C ALA A 39 17.70 -5.75 2.79
N PHE A 40 16.47 -5.62 3.30
CA PHE A 40 15.26 -6.23 2.77
C PHE A 40 14.20 -5.20 2.34
N PHE A 41 14.56 -3.91 2.30
CA PHE A 41 13.63 -2.83 1.96
C PHE A 41 12.95 -3.09 0.60
N GLY A 42 11.62 -3.06 0.57
CA GLY A 42 10.83 -3.33 -0.64
C GLY A 42 10.65 -4.82 -0.99
N VAL A 43 11.31 -5.73 -0.26
CA VAL A 43 11.31 -7.17 -0.56
C VAL A 43 10.62 -8.00 0.51
N LYS A 44 11.14 -7.98 1.75
CA LYS A 44 10.61 -8.74 2.90
C LYS A 44 10.53 -7.86 4.15
N PRO A 45 9.34 -7.35 4.56
CA PRO A 45 9.21 -6.49 5.73
C PRO A 45 9.50 -7.22 7.04
N ALA A 46 10.03 -6.50 8.03
CA ALA A 46 10.28 -7.01 9.37
C ALA A 46 9.01 -7.02 10.23
N THR A 47 8.15 -6.01 10.09
CA THR A 47 6.88 -5.94 10.83
C THR A 47 5.85 -5.18 10.00
N VAL A 48 4.63 -5.70 9.93
CA VAL A 48 3.47 -4.97 9.37
C VAL A 48 2.49 -4.68 10.49
N ILE A 49 2.22 -3.41 10.71
CA ILE A 49 1.33 -2.89 11.74
C ILE A 49 0.05 -2.40 11.05
N LYS A 50 -1.10 -2.79 11.58
CA LYS A 50 -2.43 -2.34 11.14
C LYS A 50 -3.15 -1.73 12.33
N GLY A 51 -3.61 -0.48 12.19
CA GLY A 51 -4.36 0.20 13.25
C GLY A 51 -3.66 0.17 14.61
N GLY A 52 -2.32 0.23 14.63
CA GLY A 52 -1.52 0.21 15.86
C GLY A 52 -1.14 -1.17 16.41
N MET A 53 -1.61 -2.29 15.84
CA MET A 53 -1.22 -3.64 16.25
C MET A 53 -0.45 -4.37 15.15
N ILE A 54 0.53 -5.20 15.53
CA ILE A 54 1.24 -6.06 14.57
C ILE A 54 0.25 -7.08 14.01
N ALA A 55 0.07 -7.09 12.69
CA ALA A 55 -0.83 -7.99 11.98
C ALA A 55 -0.10 -9.18 11.36
N ILE A 56 1.14 -8.99 10.91
CA ILE A 56 1.97 -10.06 10.35
C ILE A 56 3.45 -9.72 10.55
N ALA A 57 4.26 -10.73 10.83
CA ALA A 57 5.72 -10.61 10.99
C ALA A 57 6.39 -11.95 10.62
N PRO A 58 7.67 -11.93 10.17
CA PRO A 58 8.49 -13.12 10.09
C PRO A 58 8.76 -13.63 11.51
N MET A 59 8.40 -14.88 11.77
CA MET A 59 8.47 -15.49 13.10
C MET A 59 9.08 -16.89 12.99
N GLY A 60 10.05 -17.15 13.85
CA GLY A 60 10.77 -18.42 13.95
C GLY A 60 9.94 -19.60 14.45
N ASP A 61 10.64 -20.61 14.95
CA ASP A 61 10.01 -21.75 15.61
C ASP A 61 9.26 -21.31 16.88
N ILE A 62 8.01 -21.78 17.01
CA ILE A 62 7.11 -21.45 18.13
C ILE A 62 7.55 -22.17 19.42
N ASN A 63 8.27 -23.28 19.31
CA ASN A 63 8.76 -24.03 20.47
C ASN A 63 10.19 -23.66 20.90
N ALA A 64 10.82 -22.70 20.20
CA ALA A 64 12.16 -22.26 20.54
C ALA A 64 12.18 -21.30 21.75
N SER A 65 13.36 -21.11 22.36
CA SER A 65 13.52 -20.28 23.55
C SER A 65 13.36 -18.76 23.30
N ILE A 66 13.51 -18.33 22.05
CA ILE A 66 13.41 -16.94 21.57
C ILE A 66 12.79 -16.94 20.15
N PRO A 67 12.32 -15.81 19.59
CA PRO A 67 11.54 -15.82 18.33
C PRO A 67 12.37 -15.86 17.03
N THR A 68 13.70 -15.83 17.13
CA THR A 68 14.65 -15.79 16.00
C THR A 68 15.12 -17.14 15.42
N PRO A 69 15.05 -18.29 16.12
CA PRO A 69 15.47 -19.59 15.59
C PRO A 69 14.62 -20.03 14.40
N GLN A 70 15.27 -20.75 13.48
CA GLN A 70 14.66 -21.22 12.24
C GLN A 70 13.61 -22.32 12.49
N PRO A 71 12.62 -22.48 11.59
CA PRO A 71 12.42 -21.74 10.34
C PRO A 71 11.66 -20.42 10.55
N VAL A 72 12.22 -19.33 10.04
CA VAL A 72 11.58 -18.01 10.04
C VAL A 72 10.75 -17.82 8.77
N HIS A 73 9.44 -17.71 8.94
CA HIS A 73 8.51 -17.39 7.86
C HIS A 73 7.40 -16.45 8.36
N TYR A 74 6.66 -15.84 7.44
CA TYR A 74 5.57 -14.94 7.82
C TYR A 74 4.45 -15.71 8.51
N ARG A 75 4.01 -15.19 9.66
CA ARG A 75 2.87 -15.72 10.42
C ARG A 75 1.90 -14.59 10.79
N PRO A 76 0.58 -14.81 10.76
CA PRO A 76 -0.37 -13.84 11.29
C PRO A 76 -0.11 -13.61 12.78
N MET A 77 -0.21 -12.35 13.20
CA MET A 77 -0.03 -11.91 14.58
C MET A 77 -1.37 -11.48 15.18
N PHE A 78 -1.38 -11.05 16.44
CA PHE A 78 -2.62 -10.76 17.17
C PHE A 78 -3.53 -9.71 16.48
N GLY A 79 -2.96 -8.74 15.77
CA GLY A 79 -3.73 -7.76 14.99
C GLY A 79 -4.54 -8.36 13.83
N ALA A 80 -4.32 -9.63 13.48
CA ALA A 80 -5.07 -10.37 12.46
C ALA A 80 -6.14 -11.31 13.03
N LEU A 81 -6.27 -11.40 14.36
CA LEU A 81 -7.14 -12.37 15.03
C LEU A 81 -8.44 -11.74 15.56
N GLY A 82 -9.55 -12.48 15.41
CA GLY A 82 -10.84 -12.21 16.06
C GLY A 82 -11.30 -10.75 16.03
N SER A 83 -11.76 -10.26 17.18
CA SER A 83 -12.22 -8.87 17.36
C SER A 83 -11.09 -7.84 17.29
N ALA A 84 -9.83 -8.22 17.56
CA ALA A 84 -8.69 -7.32 17.40
C ALA A 84 -8.51 -6.93 15.93
N ARG A 85 -8.62 -7.90 15.02
CA ARG A 85 -8.63 -7.64 13.57
C ARG A 85 -9.70 -6.63 13.17
N HIS A 86 -10.90 -6.75 13.73
CA HIS A 86 -12.01 -5.85 13.43
C HIS A 86 -11.71 -4.40 13.87
N HIS A 87 -11.02 -4.20 15.01
CA HIS A 87 -10.59 -2.88 15.47
C HIS A 87 -9.39 -2.31 14.69
N CYS A 88 -8.54 -3.16 14.12
CA CYS A 88 -7.30 -2.75 13.45
C CYS A 88 -7.44 -2.47 11.95
N ARG A 89 -8.64 -2.66 11.38
CA ARG A 89 -8.89 -2.52 9.93
C ARG A 89 -10.10 -1.65 9.65
N LEU A 90 -10.09 -1.04 8.47
CA LEU A 90 -11.21 -0.28 7.94
C LEU A 90 -11.89 -1.08 6.82
N THR A 91 -13.22 -1.01 6.78
CA THR A 91 -14.01 -1.23 5.57
C THR A 91 -14.43 0.15 5.06
N PHE A 92 -14.01 0.51 3.85
CA PHE A 92 -14.38 1.78 3.23
C PHE A 92 -15.74 1.66 2.52
N LEU A 93 -16.66 2.56 2.82
CA LEU A 93 -18.00 2.63 2.22
C LEU A 93 -18.20 3.93 1.44
N SER A 94 -19.13 3.91 0.49
CA SER A 94 -19.64 5.13 -0.13
C SER A 94 -20.46 5.95 0.88
N GLN A 95 -20.55 7.26 0.66
CA GLN A 95 -21.37 8.15 1.48
C GLN A 95 -22.84 7.70 1.54
N ALA A 96 -23.40 7.25 0.40
CA ALA A 96 -24.75 6.72 0.35
C ALA A 96 -24.92 5.42 1.17
N ALA A 97 -23.96 4.50 1.11
CA ALA A 97 -24.03 3.26 1.89
C ALA A 97 -23.94 3.52 3.40
N ALA A 98 -23.07 4.45 3.81
CA ALA A 98 -22.99 4.88 5.20
C ALA A 98 -24.30 5.55 5.66
N ALA A 99 -24.84 6.49 4.88
CA ALA A 99 -26.11 7.15 5.19
C ALA A 99 -27.31 6.18 5.24
N ASN A 100 -27.30 5.12 4.43
CA ASN A 100 -28.35 4.10 4.38
C ASN A 100 -28.20 2.99 5.45
N GLY A 101 -27.28 3.15 6.40
CA GLY A 101 -27.08 2.21 7.51
C GLY A 101 -26.65 0.81 7.07
N VAL A 102 -25.82 0.71 6.02
CA VAL A 102 -25.40 -0.58 5.46
C VAL A 102 -24.55 -1.38 6.45
N ALA A 103 -23.72 -0.70 7.24
CA ALA A 103 -22.85 -1.36 8.22
C ALA A 103 -23.67 -2.07 9.29
N GLU A 104 -24.70 -1.43 9.79
CA GLU A 104 -25.63 -1.92 10.80
C GLU A 104 -26.50 -3.05 10.23
N ARG A 105 -27.06 -2.85 9.03
CA ARG A 105 -27.90 -3.85 8.35
C ARG A 105 -27.16 -5.16 8.08
N LEU A 106 -25.87 -5.07 7.74
CA LEU A 106 -25.01 -6.23 7.50
C LEU A 106 -24.26 -6.70 8.76
N ASN A 107 -24.48 -6.04 9.90
CA ASN A 107 -23.80 -6.32 11.16
C ASN A 107 -22.26 -6.37 11.01
N LEU A 108 -21.71 -5.44 10.22
CA LEU A 108 -20.27 -5.35 9.98
C LEU A 108 -19.56 -5.02 11.30
N ARG A 109 -18.52 -5.80 11.61
CA ARG A 109 -17.80 -5.69 12.88
C ARG A 109 -16.57 -4.81 12.82
N SER A 110 -15.99 -4.63 11.62
CA SER A 110 -14.80 -3.80 11.46
C SER A 110 -15.15 -2.32 11.52
N ALA A 111 -14.18 -1.48 11.90
CA ALA A 111 -14.33 -0.04 11.80
C ALA A 111 -14.67 0.38 10.36
N ILE A 112 -15.55 1.37 10.23
CA ILE A 112 -16.03 1.88 8.95
C ILE A 112 -15.42 3.25 8.71
N ALA A 113 -14.90 3.45 7.51
CA ALA A 113 -14.51 4.77 7.01
C ALA A 113 -15.27 5.09 5.73
N VAL A 114 -15.45 6.37 5.43
CA VAL A 114 -16.30 6.81 4.32
C VAL A 114 -15.44 7.52 3.28
N VAL A 115 -15.49 7.05 2.03
CA VAL A 115 -14.73 7.67 0.93
C VAL A 115 -15.27 9.08 0.64
N LYS A 116 -14.37 10.02 0.35
CA LYS A 116 -14.71 11.41 -0.02
C LYS A 116 -13.64 12.05 -0.88
N GLY A 117 -14.02 13.03 -1.70
CA GLY A 117 -13.06 13.77 -2.55
C GLY A 117 -12.67 13.06 -3.86
N CYS A 118 -13.32 11.95 -4.23
CA CYS A 118 -12.99 11.18 -5.44
C CYS A 118 -13.30 11.89 -6.76
N ARG A 119 -14.00 13.04 -6.72
CA ARG A 119 -14.41 13.81 -7.92
C ARG A 119 -13.62 15.10 -8.12
N THR A 120 -12.94 15.56 -7.07
CA THR A 120 -12.15 16.80 -7.08
C THR A 120 -10.68 16.54 -7.34
N VAL A 121 -10.21 15.31 -7.08
CA VAL A 121 -8.81 14.93 -7.30
C VAL A 121 -8.46 14.97 -8.79
N GLN A 122 -7.34 15.61 -9.12
CA GLN A 122 -6.80 15.80 -10.46
C GLN A 122 -5.32 15.39 -10.52
N LYS A 123 -4.76 15.35 -11.75
CA LYS A 123 -3.34 15.01 -11.94
C LYS A 123 -2.40 15.95 -11.18
N ALA A 124 -2.76 17.23 -11.07
CA ALA A 124 -2.01 18.23 -10.32
C ALA A 124 -1.87 17.89 -8.82
N ASP A 125 -2.81 17.14 -8.25
CA ASP A 125 -2.78 16.77 -6.83
C ASP A 125 -1.88 15.55 -6.54
N MET A 126 -1.38 14.89 -7.58
CA MET A 126 -0.53 13.70 -7.43
C MET A 126 0.84 14.09 -6.88
N VAL A 127 1.08 13.76 -5.61
CA VAL A 127 2.29 14.07 -4.88
C VAL A 127 3.52 13.57 -5.65
N HIS A 128 4.40 14.51 -6.01
CA HIS A 128 5.63 14.30 -6.78
C HIS A 128 5.45 13.68 -8.20
N ASN A 129 4.22 13.56 -8.70
CA ASN A 129 3.87 12.84 -9.93
C ASN A 129 2.81 13.58 -10.79
N SER A 130 2.87 14.90 -10.84
CA SER A 130 1.85 15.76 -11.45
C SER A 130 2.09 16.13 -12.92
N LEU A 131 3.12 15.58 -13.58
CA LEU A 131 3.47 15.93 -14.97
C LEU A 131 2.32 15.61 -15.95
N GLN A 132 1.97 16.56 -16.81
CA GLN A 132 0.98 16.42 -17.89
C GLN A 132 1.65 16.72 -19.23
N PRO A 133 2.45 15.78 -19.76
CA PRO A 133 3.19 16.02 -21.01
C PRO A 133 2.26 15.95 -22.23
N ASN A 134 2.70 16.52 -23.35
CA ASN A 134 2.11 16.20 -24.64
C ASN A 134 2.64 14.83 -25.10
N ILE A 135 1.89 13.77 -24.80
CA ILE A 135 2.22 12.39 -25.16
C ILE A 135 1.59 12.03 -26.50
N THR A 136 2.41 11.54 -27.43
CA THR A 136 1.95 10.97 -28.70
C THR A 136 2.46 9.54 -28.86
N VAL A 137 1.69 8.72 -29.58
CA VAL A 137 2.04 7.34 -29.90
C VAL A 137 1.83 7.14 -31.41
N ASP A 138 2.87 6.71 -32.10
CA ASP A 138 2.78 6.38 -33.52
C ASP A 138 1.95 5.08 -33.71
N ALA A 139 0.96 5.12 -34.60
CA ALA A 139 0.03 4.00 -34.78
C ALA A 139 0.62 2.81 -35.57
N GLN A 140 1.73 3.01 -36.29
CA GLN A 140 2.41 1.97 -37.06
C GLN A 140 3.60 1.37 -36.31
N THR A 141 4.39 2.20 -35.62
CA THR A 141 5.64 1.78 -34.96
C THR A 141 5.50 1.58 -33.45
N TYR A 142 4.44 2.12 -32.85
CA TYR A 142 4.24 2.19 -31.39
C TYR A 142 5.29 3.00 -30.63
N GLU A 143 6.10 3.82 -31.34
CA GLU A 143 7.00 4.76 -30.69
C GLU A 143 6.22 5.75 -29.82
N VAL A 144 6.63 5.88 -28.57
CA VAL A 144 6.09 6.85 -27.62
C VAL A 144 6.97 8.10 -27.65
N ARG A 145 6.36 9.26 -27.83
CA ARG A 145 7.04 10.55 -27.74
C ARG A 145 6.42 11.45 -26.69
N VAL A 146 7.26 12.20 -25.99
CA VAL A 146 6.87 13.24 -25.03
C VAL A 146 7.47 14.55 -25.50
N ASP A 147 6.64 15.54 -25.79
CA ASP A 147 7.07 16.85 -26.29
C ASP A 147 7.98 16.74 -27.54
N GLY A 148 7.71 15.73 -28.38
CA GLY A 148 8.46 15.41 -29.61
C GLY A 148 9.66 14.47 -29.41
N GLU A 149 10.14 14.30 -28.17
CA GLU A 149 11.27 13.45 -27.83
C GLU A 149 10.87 11.98 -27.70
N LEU A 150 11.64 11.08 -28.31
CA LEU A 150 11.41 9.62 -28.20
C LEU A 150 11.68 9.16 -26.76
N ILE A 151 10.70 8.49 -26.16
CA ILE A 151 10.85 7.88 -24.84
C ILE A 151 11.04 6.37 -25.01
N THR A 152 12.24 5.90 -24.68
CA THR A 152 12.59 4.48 -24.71
C THR A 152 13.49 4.10 -23.54
N SER A 153 13.62 2.81 -23.29
CA SER A 153 14.55 2.25 -22.30
C SER A 153 14.94 0.83 -22.73
N GLU A 154 16.20 0.47 -22.51
CA GLU A 154 16.67 -0.90 -22.76
C GLU A 154 16.08 -1.88 -21.73
N PRO A 155 15.79 -3.13 -22.13
CA PRO A 155 15.39 -4.17 -21.20
C PRO A 155 16.56 -4.53 -20.26
N ALA A 156 16.26 -4.84 -19.00
CA ALA A 156 17.26 -5.28 -18.03
C ALA A 156 17.38 -6.81 -18.00
N ASP A 157 18.60 -7.33 -18.12
CA ASP A 157 18.88 -8.78 -18.03
C ASP A 157 18.78 -9.32 -16.60
N VAL A 158 19.09 -8.47 -15.60
CA VAL A 158 19.12 -8.81 -14.17
C VAL A 158 18.56 -7.64 -13.38
N LEU A 159 17.79 -7.95 -12.33
CA LEU A 159 17.18 -6.96 -11.44
C LEU A 159 17.68 -7.07 -10.00
N PRO A 160 17.76 -5.93 -9.26
CA PRO A 160 17.86 -5.97 -7.81
C PRO A 160 16.57 -6.58 -7.23
N MET A 161 16.55 -6.84 -5.92
CA MET A 161 15.35 -7.32 -5.23
C MET A 161 14.78 -8.64 -5.80
N ALA A 162 15.62 -9.49 -6.40
CA ALA A 162 15.22 -10.73 -7.08
C ALA A 162 15.92 -11.97 -6.49
N GLN A 163 16.67 -12.73 -7.30
CA GLN A 163 17.27 -14.04 -7.01
C GLN A 163 18.02 -14.15 -5.67
N ARG A 164 18.59 -13.05 -5.16
CA ARG A 164 19.25 -13.00 -3.84
C ARG A 164 18.33 -13.34 -2.68
N TYR A 165 17.03 -13.03 -2.79
CA TYR A 165 16.11 -12.98 -1.65
C TYR A 165 15.05 -14.07 -1.65
N PHE A 166 14.78 -14.69 -2.79
CA PHE A 166 13.69 -15.65 -2.96
C PHE A 166 14.24 -17.06 -3.14
N LEU A 167 13.57 -18.02 -2.49
CA LEU A 167 13.93 -19.44 -2.64
C LEU A 167 13.56 -19.98 -4.02
N PHE A 168 12.49 -19.42 -4.59
CA PHE A 168 11.95 -19.70 -5.91
C PHE A 168 11.49 -18.40 -6.55
#